data_AF-A0A1L8PHH5-F1
#
_entry.id   AF-A0A1L8PHH5-F1
#
_cell.length_a   1.000
_cell.length_b   1.000
_cell.length_c   1.000
_cell.angle_alpha   90.00
_cell.angle_beta   90.00
_cell.angle_gamma   90.00
#
_symmetry.space_group_name_H-M   'P 1'
#
loop_
_entity.id
_entity.type
_entity.pdbx_description
1 polymer ?
#
loop_
_entity_poly.entity_id
_entity_poly.type
_entity_poly.pdbx_seq_one_letter_code
_entity_poly.pdbx_strand_id
1 'polypeptide(L)'
;MENEYDNIMNLAKKHDLKKIMIMKDSWCEGSWCIVDKVKFKPDSKYGFAYGRIQYKNGKTSNGSIPSAGTYSWRVIKVLEDDLEVEYLPKKKE
;
A
#
# COMPACT_ATOMS: atom_id res chain seq x y z
N MET A 1 19.93 2.53 -7.35
CA MET A 1 18.66 3.00 -6.78
C MET A 1 18.35 2.06 -5.64
N GLU A 2 18.60 2.48 -4.40
CA GLU A 2 18.17 1.71 -3.23
C GLU A 2 16.65 1.67 -3.26
N ASN A 3 16.07 0.48 -3.38
CA ASN A 3 14.63 0.33 -3.23
C ASN A 3 14.32 0.60 -1.76
N GLU A 4 13.84 1.79 -1.44
CA GLU A 4 13.47 2.14 -0.08
C GLU A 4 12.27 1.27 0.34
N TYR A 5 12.49 0.42 1.34
CA TYR A 5 11.45 -0.42 1.92
C TYR A 5 10.77 0.33 3.06
N ASP A 6 9.44 0.35 3.05
CA ASP A 6 8.64 0.99 4.09
C ASP A 6 7.27 0.32 4.20
N ASN A 7 6.41 0.85 5.08
CA ASN A 7 5.01 0.48 5.12
C ASN A 7 4.19 1.26 4.10
N ILE A 8 3.03 0.72 3.70
CA ILE A 8 2.23 1.29 2.59
C ILE A 8 1.78 2.72 2.89
N MET A 9 1.47 3.04 4.15
CA MET A 9 1.02 4.38 4.55
C MET A 9 2.10 5.44 4.35
N ASN A 10 3.35 5.13 4.71
CA ASN A 10 4.48 6.01 4.48
C ASN A 10 4.80 6.15 2.99
N LEU A 11 4.79 5.04 2.23
CA LEU A 11 5.00 5.08 0.78
C LEU A 11 3.94 5.95 0.09
N ALA A 12 2.67 5.79 0.45
CA ALA A 12 1.58 6.61 -0.07
C ALA A 12 1.82 8.10 0.18
N LYS A 13 2.26 8.48 1.39
CA LYS A 13 2.57 9.88 1.73
C LYS A 13 3.79 10.42 0.99
N LYS A 14 4.85 9.62 0.82
CA LYS A 14 6.08 10.00 0.10
C LYS A 14 5.83 10.25 -1.39
N HIS A 15 4.76 9.69 -1.94
CA HIS A 15 4.38 9.84 -3.34
C HIS A 15 3.09 10.66 -3.50
N ASP A 16 2.92 11.69 -2.65
CA ASP A 16 1.86 12.70 -2.76
C ASP A 16 0.43 12.13 -2.81
N LEU A 17 0.23 10.97 -2.18
CA LEU A 17 -1.04 10.25 -2.17
C LEU A 17 -1.55 9.90 -3.57
N LYS A 18 -0.63 9.66 -4.51
CA LYS A 18 -0.91 9.00 -5.78
C LYS A 18 -1.08 7.50 -5.61
N LYS A 19 -1.86 6.87 -6.48
CA LYS A 19 -1.92 5.41 -6.54
C LYS A 19 -0.52 4.86 -6.82
N ILE A 20 -0.12 3.87 -6.03
CA ILE A 20 1.19 3.24 -6.14
C ILE A 20 1.04 1.77 -6.46
N MET A 21 1.84 1.32 -7.42
CA MET A 21 2.11 -0.08 -7.65
C MET A 21 3.29 -0.50 -6.77
N ILE A 22 3.06 -1.45 -5.87
CA ILE A 22 4.01 -1.90 -4.87
C ILE A 22 4.25 -3.40 -4.97
N MET A 23 5.36 -3.85 -4.40
CA MET A 23 5.65 -5.27 -4.22
C MET A 23 6.26 -5.49 -2.84
N LYS A 24 5.91 -6.63 -2.24
CA LYS A 24 6.48 -7.05 -0.98
C LYS A 24 7.81 -7.75 -1.21
N ASP A 25 8.80 -7.52 -0.36
CA ASP A 25 10.12 -8.14 -0.45
C ASP A 25 10.06 -9.67 -0.51
N SER A 26 9.20 -10.25 0.33
CA SER A 26 9.01 -11.71 0.41
C SER A 26 8.19 -12.30 -0.74
N TRP A 27 7.81 -11.51 -1.75
CA TRP A 27 7.03 -12.00 -2.88
C TRP A 27 7.92 -12.28 -4.08
N CYS A 28 7.64 -13.39 -4.76
CA CYS A 28 8.33 -13.73 -5.99
C CYS A 28 8.03 -12.71 -7.08
N GLU A 29 9.01 -12.50 -7.96
CA GLU A 29 8.88 -11.69 -9.16
C GLU A 29 7.62 -12.07 -9.96
N GLY A 30 6.89 -11.05 -10.44
CA GLY A 30 5.59 -11.21 -11.10
C GLY A 30 4.38 -11.06 -10.17
N SER A 31 4.57 -10.88 -8.87
CA SER A 31 3.48 -10.51 -7.93
C SER A 31 3.59 -9.05 -7.50
N TRP A 32 2.47 -8.33 -7.49
CA TRP A 32 2.42 -6.91 -7.17
C TRP A 32 1.03 -6.50 -6.66
N CYS A 33 0.94 -5.32 -6.06
CA CYS A 33 -0.32 -4.71 -5.67
C CYS A 33 -0.43 -3.32 -6.29
N ILE A 34 -1.64 -2.90 -6.68
CA ILE A 34 -1.99 -1.49 -6.86
C ILE A 34 -2.78 -1.07 -5.63
N VAL A 35 -2.35 0.02 -4.99
CA VAL A 35 -3.04 0.61 -3.85
C VAL A 35 -4.04 1.63 -4.35
N ASP A 36 -5.33 1.35 -4.15
CA ASP A 36 -6.43 2.23 -4.55
C ASP A 36 -6.92 3.11 -3.39
N LYS A 37 -6.85 2.59 -2.16
CA LYS A 37 -7.33 3.28 -0.96
C LYS A 37 -6.42 3.04 0.23
N VAL A 38 -6.22 4.05 1.07
CA VAL A 38 -5.62 3.91 2.40
C VAL A 38 -6.53 4.49 3.47
N LYS A 39 -6.56 3.82 4.63
CA LYS A 39 -7.21 4.31 5.85
C LYS A 39 -6.15 4.54 6.90
N PHE A 40 -5.84 5.80 7.20
CA PHE A 40 -4.87 6.14 8.25
C PHE A 40 -5.51 5.99 9.62
N LYS A 41 -4.80 5.33 10.54
CA LYS A 41 -5.12 5.38 11.97
C LYS A 41 -4.79 6.77 12.53
N PRO A 42 -5.28 7.12 13.72
CA PRO A 42 -5.03 8.44 14.32
C PRO A 42 -3.55 8.82 14.50
N ASP A 43 -2.67 7.83 14.66
CA ASP A 43 -1.22 8.04 14.72
C ASP A 43 -0.61 8.47 13.37
N SER A 44 -1.39 8.39 12.29
CA SER A 44 -1.01 8.68 10.91
C SER A 44 0.21 7.90 10.40
N LYS A 45 0.70 6.92 11.16
CA LYS A 45 1.87 6.09 10.85
C LYS A 45 1.45 4.71 10.38
N TYR A 46 0.34 4.21 10.94
CA TYR A 46 -0.22 2.92 10.59
C TYR A 46 -1.60 3.08 9.97
N GLY A 47 -2.09 1.99 9.38
CA GLY A 47 -3.35 2.04 8.65
C GLY A 47 -3.70 0.73 7.99
N PHE A 48 -4.74 0.80 7.19
CA PHE A 48 -5.17 -0.27 6.31
C PHE A 48 -5.00 0.20 4.87
N ALA A 49 -4.63 -0.71 3.98
CA ALA A 49 -4.54 -0.43 2.55
C ALA A 49 -5.46 -1.39 1.81
N TYR A 50 -6.08 -0.89 0.75
CA TYR A 50 -6.97 -1.64 -0.11
C TYR A 50 -6.61 -1.39 -1.56
N GLY A 51 -6.87 -2.38 -2.40
CA GLY A 51 -6.72 -2.27 -3.84
C GLY A 51 -6.67 -3.64 -4.49
N ARG A 52 -5.91 -3.74 -5.56
CA ARG A 52 -5.78 -4.95 -6.37
C ARG A 52 -4.45 -5.64 -6.13
N ILE A 53 -4.49 -6.94 -5.88
CA ILE A 53 -3.34 -7.82 -5.81
C ILE A 53 -3.30 -8.67 -7.07
N GLN A 54 -2.16 -8.71 -7.73
CA GLN A 54 -1.84 -9.64 -8.81
C GLN A 54 -0.79 -10.63 -8.28
N TYR A 55 -1.08 -11.92 -8.38
CA TYR A 55 -0.12 -12.98 -8.08
C TYR A 55 0.54 -13.48 -9.37
N LYS A 56 1.78 -13.98 -9.24
CA LYS A 56 2.55 -14.57 -10.34
C LYS A 56 1.78 -15.65 -11.12
N ASN A 57 0.91 -16.40 -10.46
CA ASN A 57 0.09 -17.46 -11.09
C ASN A 57 -1.11 -16.93 -11.88
N GLY A 58 -1.20 -15.62 -12.14
CA GLY A 58 -2.29 -14.99 -12.86
C GLY A 58 -3.53 -14.69 -12.01
N LYS A 59 -3.63 -15.24 -10.79
CA LYS A 59 -4.76 -14.94 -9.89
C LYS A 59 -4.73 -13.49 -9.46
N THR A 60 -5.92 -12.92 -9.30
CA THR A 60 -6.11 -11.57 -8.77
C THR A 60 -7.00 -11.60 -7.54
N SER A 61 -6.80 -10.63 -6.66
CA SER A 61 -7.65 -10.38 -5.51
C SER A 61 -7.90 -8.88 -5.40
N ASN A 62 -9.12 -8.47 -5.09
CA ASN A 62 -9.47 -7.09 -4.81
C ASN A 62 -9.92 -6.97 -3.36
N GLY A 63 -9.48 -5.93 -2.66
CA GLY A 63 -9.86 -5.68 -1.28
C GLY A 63 -8.67 -5.34 -0.40
N SER A 64 -8.67 -5.83 0.84
CA SER A 64 -7.63 -5.51 1.81
C SER A 64 -6.28 -6.08 1.40
N ILE A 65 -5.25 -5.24 1.39
CA ILE A 65 -3.87 -5.65 1.19
C ILE A 65 -3.32 -6.12 2.55
N PRO A 66 -3.01 -7.42 2.70
CA PRO A 66 -2.55 -7.95 3.98
C PRO A 66 -1.18 -7.36 4.34
N SER A 67 -0.90 -7.22 5.64
CA SER A 67 0.41 -6.73 6.12
C SER A 67 0.79 -5.30 5.65
N ALA A 68 -0.19 -4.44 5.39
CA ALA A 68 0.03 -3.06 4.93
C ALA A 68 0.94 -2.22 5.84
N GLY A 69 0.94 -2.50 7.15
CA GLY A 69 1.79 -1.82 8.15
C GLY A 69 3.22 -2.33 8.28
N THR A 70 3.63 -3.37 7.53
CA THR A 70 5.00 -3.92 7.60
C THR A 70 5.96 -3.10 6.74
N TYR A 71 7.21 -2.96 7.17
CA TYR A 71 8.27 -2.23 6.44
C TYR A 71 8.93 -3.08 5.34
N SER A 72 8.12 -3.84 4.61
CA SER A 72 8.59 -4.80 3.60
C SER A 72 8.05 -4.51 2.21
N TRP A 73 7.46 -3.33 2.01
CA TRP A 73 6.92 -2.90 0.73
C TRP A 73 7.89 -1.94 0.06
N ARG A 74 8.00 -2.05 -1.26
CA ARG A 74 8.69 -1.09 -2.11
C ARG A 74 7.78 -0.66 -3.25
N VAL A 75 7.95 0.57 -3.71
CA VAL A 75 7.25 1.09 -4.90
C VAL A 75 7.95 0.57 -6.15
N ILE A 76 7.16 0.02 -7.07
CA ILE A 76 7.60 -0.35 -8.41
C ILE A 76 7.28 0.79 -9.39
N LYS A 77 6.10 1.40 -9.24
CA LYS A 77 5.62 2.46 -10.14
C LYS A 77 4.64 3.37 -9.41
N VAL A 78 4.74 4.67 -9.64
CA VAL A 78 3.72 5.66 -9.26
C VAL A 78 2.77 5.83 -10.44
N LEU A 79 1.47 5.83 -10.19
CA LEU A 79 0.42 6.01 -11.19
C LEU A 79 -0.10 7.45 -11.16
N GLU A 80 -0.77 7.87 -12.22
CA GLU A 80 -1.23 9.27 -12.37
C GLU A 80 -2.45 9.59 -11.49
N ASP A 81 -3.29 8.58 -11.26
CA ASP A 81 -4.51 8.69 -10.45
C ASP A 81 -4.21 8.93 -8.97
N ASP A 82 -5.06 9.69 -8.30
CA ASP A 82 -5.03 9.86 -6.85
C ASP A 82 -5.59 8.64 -6.14
N LEU A 83 -5.07 8.35 -4.93
CA LEU A 83 -5.60 7.31 -4.07
C LEU A 83 -6.74 7.83 -3.19
N GLU A 84 -7.71 6.98 -2.86
CA GLU A 84 -8.75 7.33 -1.91
C GLU A 84 -8.19 7.33 -0.48
N VAL A 85 -8.35 8.44 0.24
CA VAL A 85 -7.81 8.62 1.60
C VAL A 85 -8.93 8.74 2.62
N GLU A 86 -8.84 7.98 3.70
CA GLU A 86 -9.74 8.09 4.86
C GLU A 86 -8.90 8.19 6.15
N TYR A 87 -9.28 9.10 7.05
CA TYR A 87 -8.66 9.23 8.37
C TYR A 87 -9.62 8.70 9.44
N LEU A 88 -9.20 7.64 10.13
CA LEU A 88 -10.02 7.03 11.17
C LEU A 88 -10.01 7.90 12.44
N PRO A 89 -11.17 8.06 13.11
CA PRO A 89 -11.24 8.83 14.35
C PRO A 89 -10.45 8.13 15.46
N LYS A 90 -9.97 8.91 16.44
CA LYS A 90 -9.46 8.35 17.70
C LYS A 90 -10.60 7.56 18.37
N LYS A 91 -10.38 6.28 18.65
CA LYS A 91 -11.27 5.55 19.56
C LYS A 91 -11.24 6.28 20.89
N LYS A 92 -12.40 6.70 21.38
CA LYS A 92 -12.55 7.07 22.79
C LYS A 92 -12.39 5.78 23.58
N GLU A 93 -11.38 5.73 24.44
CA GLU A 93 -11.23 4.69 25.48
C GLU A 93 -12.26 4.90 26.59
#